data_AF-A0AAV5KXV0-F1
#
_entry.id   AF-A0AAV5KXV0-F1
#
_cell.length_a   1.000
_cell.length_b   1.000
_cell.length_c   1.000
_cell.angle_alpha   90.00
_cell.angle_beta   90.00
_cell.angle_gamma   90.00
#
_symmetry.space_group_name_H-M   'P 1'
#
loop_
_entity.id
_entity.type
_entity.pdbx_description
1 polymer ?
#
loop_
_entity_poly.entity_id
_entity_poly.type
_entity_poly.pdbx_seq_one_letter_code
_entity_poly.pdbx_strand_id
1 'polypeptide(L)'
;MPVSKAVEAAFKAIKNDNPDIVIEITKANENILWSSTDPEESTSLFACAVTNRQEKVAQFLRELGASTGRNIVNFIDEDGNNMLHVAAKLAPHSKSSHISGPALQLQSELRWFESVRAIVPWPYKEQKNNAGETPFQVFAREHKDLLKEAEEWMKKTAESSTVVGALIITIMFAAAFTVPGVLMFLGILTPRYGYQDFLISLPLKWMIGACSLFISIATMAVAFCASLFIMLKGRLVVFIPITLLAVIPVILFMLVQSKLVLEIYSSTCRSHIFGPSFATTLGKYVRSRLFISRMFIRRPIDD
;
A
#
# COMPACT_ATOMS: atom_id res chain seq x y z
N MET A 1 46.23 19.56 -28.91
CA MET A 1 46.47 18.36 -28.08
C MET A 1 45.96 18.38 -26.62
N PRO A 2 45.19 19.37 -26.08
CA PRO A 2 44.57 19.23 -24.74
C PRO A 2 43.16 18.63 -24.72
N VAL A 3 42.48 18.54 -25.87
CA VAL A 3 41.06 18.13 -25.96
C VAL A 3 40.86 16.65 -25.54
N SER A 4 41.78 15.73 -25.86
CA SER A 4 41.52 14.30 -25.59
C SER A 4 41.53 13.92 -24.10
N LYS A 5 42.40 14.54 -23.28
CA LYS A 5 42.50 14.22 -21.84
C LYS A 5 41.29 14.71 -21.02
N ALA A 6 40.77 15.89 -21.36
CA ALA A 6 39.61 16.45 -20.68
C ALA A 6 38.33 15.63 -20.99
N VAL A 7 38.21 15.15 -22.23
CA VAL A 7 37.11 14.28 -22.65
C VAL A 7 37.17 12.94 -21.91
N GLU A 8 38.33 12.28 -21.92
CA GLU A 8 38.54 11.01 -21.20
C GLU A 8 38.22 11.14 -19.69
N ALA A 9 38.63 12.24 -19.06
CA ALA A 9 38.32 12.53 -17.66
C ALA A 9 36.81 12.68 -17.43
N ALA A 10 36.07 13.32 -18.34
CA ALA A 10 34.62 13.48 -18.24
C ALA A 10 33.89 12.12 -18.36
N PHE A 11 34.26 11.27 -19.32
CA PHE A 11 33.69 9.93 -19.46
C PHE A 11 33.97 9.06 -18.21
N LYS A 12 35.19 9.12 -17.68
CA LYS A 12 35.54 8.40 -16.45
C LYS A 12 34.76 8.91 -15.23
N ALA A 13 34.54 10.22 -15.13
CA ALA A 13 33.75 10.80 -14.06
C ALA A 13 32.26 10.38 -14.14
N ILE A 14 31.69 10.23 -15.34
CA ILE A 14 30.33 9.68 -15.54
C ILE A 14 30.24 8.22 -15.06
N LYS A 15 31.20 7.38 -15.45
CA LYS A 15 31.26 5.97 -15.05
C LYS A 15 31.42 5.81 -13.53
N ASN A 16 32.12 6.74 -12.88
CA ASN A 16 32.41 6.74 -11.44
C ASN A 16 31.41 7.52 -10.55
N ASP A 17 30.27 7.97 -11.09
CA ASP A 17 29.25 8.68 -10.29
C ASP A 17 29.66 10.03 -9.69
N ASN A 18 30.52 10.77 -10.40
CA ASN A 18 31.00 12.09 -9.97
C ASN A 18 30.44 13.21 -10.86
N PRO A 19 29.16 13.61 -10.67
CA PRO A 19 28.50 14.57 -11.55
C PRO A 19 29.13 15.96 -11.51
N ASP A 20 29.68 16.38 -10.37
CA ASP A 20 30.25 17.73 -10.20
C ASP A 20 31.49 17.94 -11.06
N ILE A 21 32.37 16.93 -11.12
CA ILE A 21 33.56 16.94 -11.98
C ILE A 21 33.16 17.06 -13.46
N VAL A 22 32.11 16.34 -13.88
CA VAL A 22 31.61 16.39 -15.26
C VAL A 22 31.10 17.79 -15.59
N ILE A 23 30.34 18.40 -14.68
CA ILE A 23 29.79 19.75 -14.86
C ILE A 23 30.92 20.79 -14.96
N GLU A 24 31.93 20.72 -14.09
CA GLU A 24 33.07 21.65 -14.12
C GLU A 24 33.88 21.52 -15.42
N ILE A 25 34.21 20.30 -15.84
CA ILE A 25 34.94 20.05 -17.09
C ILE A 25 34.16 20.57 -18.30
N THR A 26 32.84 20.33 -18.33
CA THR A 26 31.97 20.75 -19.44
C THR A 26 31.81 22.27 -19.49
N LYS A 27 31.74 22.95 -18.34
CA LYS A 27 31.72 24.44 -18.28
C LYS A 27 33.03 25.05 -18.76
N ALA A 28 34.16 24.43 -18.44
CA ALA A 28 35.48 24.91 -18.86
C ALA A 28 35.73 24.70 -20.36
N ASN A 29 35.07 23.72 -20.98
CA ASN A 29 35.18 23.44 -22.39
C ASN A 29 33.86 22.89 -22.94
N GLU A 30 32.98 23.80 -23.40
CA GLU A 30 31.72 23.44 -24.05
C GLU A 30 31.94 22.55 -25.27
N ASN A 31 33.16 22.55 -25.84
CA ASN A 31 33.49 21.74 -27.00
C ASN A 31 33.53 20.22 -26.78
N ILE A 32 33.49 19.80 -25.52
CA ILE A 32 33.46 18.40 -25.11
C ILE A 32 32.11 17.71 -25.44
N LEU A 33 31.03 18.47 -25.61
CA LEU A 33 29.69 17.93 -25.88
C LEU A 33 29.60 17.04 -27.14
N TRP A 34 30.51 17.22 -28.10
CA TRP A 34 30.49 16.55 -29.40
C TRP A 34 31.83 15.91 -29.78
N SER A 35 32.81 15.94 -28.87
CA SER A 35 34.02 15.14 -29.03
C SER A 35 33.65 13.68 -28.85
N SER A 36 33.67 12.91 -29.95
CA SER A 36 33.64 11.46 -29.89
C SER A 36 34.97 11.00 -29.29
N THR A 37 34.96 10.59 -28.04
CA THR A 37 36.17 9.95 -27.48
C THR A 37 35.80 8.98 -26.38
N ASP A 38 35.19 7.87 -26.79
CA ASP A 38 35.59 6.57 -26.27
C ASP A 38 36.09 5.77 -27.50
N PRO A 39 37.37 5.32 -27.55
CA PRO A 39 37.89 4.55 -28.68
C PRO A 39 37.20 3.19 -28.89
N GLU A 40 36.36 2.75 -27.95
CA GLU A 40 35.66 1.46 -28.01
C GLU A 40 34.16 1.55 -28.39
N GLU A 41 33.47 2.67 -28.16
CA GLU A 41 31.99 2.73 -28.31
C GLU A 41 31.43 3.93 -29.10
N SER A 42 32.26 4.78 -29.72
CA SER A 42 31.83 5.92 -30.56
C SER A 42 30.65 6.76 -29.98
N THR A 43 30.55 6.85 -28.65
CA THR A 43 29.35 7.33 -27.95
C THR A 43 29.50 8.79 -27.51
N SER A 44 28.41 9.56 -27.60
CA SER A 44 28.37 10.96 -27.11
C SER A 44 28.41 11.04 -25.58
N LEU A 45 28.94 12.14 -25.02
CA LEU A 45 28.96 12.35 -23.56
C LEU A 45 27.55 12.25 -22.94
N PHE A 46 26.53 12.73 -23.67
CA PHE A 46 25.13 12.66 -23.26
C PHE A 46 24.60 11.22 -23.24
N ALA A 47 24.89 10.41 -24.28
CA ALA A 47 24.53 9.00 -24.30
C ALA A 47 25.24 8.18 -23.20
N CYS A 48 26.48 8.52 -22.88
CA CYS A 48 27.20 7.92 -21.75
C CYS A 48 26.54 8.25 -20.41
N ALA A 49 26.12 9.51 -20.21
CA ALA A 49 25.37 9.92 -19.02
C ALA A 49 24.03 9.16 -18.90
N VAL A 50 23.35 8.94 -20.03
CA VAL A 50 22.07 8.21 -20.06
C VAL A 50 22.23 6.72 -19.76
N THR A 51 23.27 6.09 -20.33
CA THR A 51 23.62 4.69 -20.07
C THR A 51 23.93 4.46 -18.58
N ASN A 52 24.63 5.41 -17.96
CA ASN A 52 25.01 5.35 -16.55
C ASN A 52 23.95 5.89 -15.58
N ARG A 53 22.72 6.18 -16.03
CA ARG A 53 21.62 6.72 -15.18
C ARG A 53 22.02 7.99 -14.40
N GLN A 54 22.87 8.83 -14.98
CA GLN A 54 23.31 10.08 -14.36
C GLN A 54 22.27 11.19 -14.56
N GLU A 55 21.23 11.25 -13.74
CA GLU A 55 20.16 12.25 -13.90
C GLU A 55 20.69 13.68 -13.86
N LYS A 56 21.53 14.02 -12.87
CA LYS A 56 22.09 15.38 -12.71
C LYS A 56 22.93 15.80 -13.93
N VAL A 57 23.76 14.90 -14.44
CA VAL A 57 24.60 15.17 -15.62
C VAL A 57 23.74 15.25 -16.88
N ALA A 58 22.80 14.33 -17.08
CA ALA A 58 21.92 14.32 -18.24
C ALA A 58 21.05 15.59 -18.30
N GLN A 59 20.49 16.03 -17.17
CA GLN A 59 19.76 17.28 -17.09
C GLN A 59 20.65 18.49 -17.45
N PHE A 60 21.85 18.57 -16.86
CA PHE A 60 22.77 19.67 -17.15
C PHE A 60 23.17 19.72 -18.63
N LEU A 61 23.55 18.58 -19.22
CA LEU A 61 23.93 18.49 -20.62
C LEU A 61 22.75 18.85 -21.55
N ARG A 62 21.52 18.48 -21.18
CA ARG A 62 20.30 18.86 -21.90
C ARG A 62 20.11 20.37 -21.93
N GLU A 63 20.18 21.01 -20.76
CA GLU A 63 20.03 22.46 -20.63
C GLU A 63 21.11 23.20 -21.40
N LEU A 64 22.35 22.72 -21.32
CA LEU A 64 23.47 23.28 -22.06
C LEU A 64 23.26 23.17 -23.58
N GLY A 65 22.90 21.99 -24.09
CA GLY A 65 22.65 21.80 -25.53
C GLY A 65 21.49 22.65 -26.06
N ALA A 66 20.42 22.81 -25.28
CA ALA A 66 19.32 23.72 -25.61
C ALA A 66 19.79 25.19 -25.67
N SER A 67 20.62 25.62 -24.72
CA SER A 67 21.14 26.99 -24.65
C SER A 67 22.08 27.35 -25.81
N THR A 68 22.85 26.37 -26.30
CA THR A 68 23.77 26.55 -27.43
C THR A 68 23.07 26.33 -28.78
N GLY A 69 21.77 26.00 -28.80
CA GLY A 69 21.00 25.74 -30.02
C GLY A 69 21.42 24.47 -30.77
N ARG A 70 21.97 23.47 -30.07
CA ARG A 70 22.53 22.25 -30.68
C ARG A 70 21.68 21.01 -30.38
N ASN A 71 21.48 20.15 -31.37
CA ASN A 71 20.65 18.96 -31.25
C ASN A 71 21.46 17.75 -30.74
N ILE A 72 21.58 17.65 -29.42
CA ILE A 72 22.24 16.56 -28.67
C ILE A 72 21.46 15.23 -28.65
N VAL A 73 20.24 15.22 -29.20
CA VAL A 73 19.35 14.04 -29.17
C VAL A 73 19.45 13.20 -30.45
N ASN A 74 20.03 13.74 -31.53
CA ASN A 74 20.31 13.02 -32.79
C ASN A 74 21.53 12.08 -32.67
N PHE A 75 21.56 11.25 -31.64
CA PHE A 75 22.55 10.19 -31.47
C PHE A 75 22.00 8.89 -32.06
N ILE A 76 22.84 8.19 -32.83
CA ILE A 76 22.59 6.84 -33.34
C ILE A 76 23.89 6.06 -33.11
N ASP A 77 23.81 4.93 -32.41
CA ASP A 77 24.95 4.03 -32.24
C ASP A 77 25.17 3.11 -33.47
N GLU A 78 26.19 2.26 -33.42
CA GLU A 78 26.54 1.33 -34.50
C GLU A 78 25.42 0.32 -34.81
N ASP A 79 24.58 0.01 -33.81
CA ASP A 79 23.43 -0.90 -33.92
C ASP A 79 22.16 -0.19 -34.44
N GLY A 80 22.24 1.09 -34.78
CA GLY A 80 21.09 1.89 -35.20
C GLY A 80 20.18 2.28 -34.03
N ASN A 81 20.62 2.13 -32.78
CA ASN A 81 19.88 2.54 -31.59
C ASN A 81 19.98 4.05 -31.43
N ASN A 82 18.83 4.71 -31.34
CA ASN A 82 18.78 6.09 -30.89
C ASN A 82 18.92 6.21 -29.36
N MET A 83 18.99 7.45 -28.86
CA MET A 83 19.09 7.75 -27.42
C MET A 83 18.04 7.01 -26.55
N LEU A 84 16.83 6.80 -27.08
CA LEU A 84 15.76 6.13 -26.33
C LEU A 84 15.99 4.62 -26.22
N HIS A 85 16.57 3.98 -27.24
CA HIS A 85 17.01 2.59 -27.17
C HIS A 85 18.16 2.42 -26.16
N VAL A 86 19.09 3.37 -26.09
CA VAL A 86 20.17 3.37 -25.08
C VAL A 86 19.59 3.47 -23.66
N ALA A 87 18.61 4.35 -23.46
CA ALA A 87 17.88 4.44 -22.19
C ALA A 87 17.07 3.18 -21.85
N ALA A 88 16.71 2.40 -22.87
CA ALA A 88 15.95 1.15 -22.71
C ALA A 88 16.80 -0.04 -22.24
N LYS A 89 18.12 0.00 -22.45
CA LYS A 89 19.05 -1.04 -21.97
C LYS A 89 19.16 -1.00 -20.46
N LEU A 90 19.24 -2.16 -19.81
CA LEU A 90 19.37 -2.25 -18.35
C LEU A 90 20.65 -1.56 -17.86
N ALA A 91 20.56 -0.82 -16.76
CA ALA A 91 21.72 -0.14 -16.19
C ALA A 91 22.81 -1.13 -15.74
N PRO A 92 24.11 -0.74 -15.78
CA PRO A 92 25.19 -1.60 -15.29
C PRO A 92 24.96 -2.04 -13.84
N HIS A 93 25.24 -3.32 -13.54
CA HIS A 93 24.98 -3.95 -12.24
C HIS A 93 25.58 -3.20 -11.03
N SER A 94 26.63 -2.39 -11.23
CA SER A 94 27.28 -1.59 -10.17
C SER A 94 26.40 -0.48 -9.59
N LYS A 95 25.32 -0.06 -10.26
CA LYS A 95 24.42 1.02 -9.81
C LYS A 95 23.08 0.53 -9.25
N SER A 96 22.81 -0.77 -9.37
CA SER A 96 21.58 -1.41 -8.89
C SER A 96 21.57 -1.68 -7.37
N SER A 97 22.61 -1.31 -6.64
CA SER A 97 22.91 -1.90 -5.32
C SER A 97 22.43 -1.12 -4.10
N HIS A 98 21.64 -0.05 -4.24
CA HIS A 98 21.09 0.64 -3.07
C HIS A 98 19.58 0.37 -2.88
N ILE A 99 19.30 -0.71 -2.15
CA ILE A 99 18.21 -0.86 -1.15
C ILE A 99 16.79 -1.10 -1.70
N SER A 100 16.48 -0.80 -2.96
CA SER A 100 15.13 -0.97 -3.51
C SER A 100 14.89 -2.39 -4.04
N GLY A 101 13.82 -3.07 -3.58
CA GLY A 101 13.43 -4.39 -4.10
C GLY A 101 13.13 -4.38 -5.61
N PRO A 102 13.03 -5.54 -6.28
CA PRO A 102 12.93 -5.64 -7.75
C PRO A 102 11.82 -4.79 -8.38
N ALA A 103 10.68 -4.64 -7.70
CA ALA A 103 9.58 -3.80 -8.17
C ALA A 103 9.92 -2.30 -8.16
N LEU A 104 10.63 -1.83 -7.15
CA LEU A 104 11.07 -0.44 -7.06
C LEU A 104 12.19 -0.16 -8.08
N GLN A 105 13.08 -1.13 -8.31
CA GLN A 105 14.09 -1.05 -9.36
C GLN A 105 13.43 -0.92 -10.75
N LEU A 106 12.48 -1.79 -11.10
CA LEU A 106 11.75 -1.68 -12.36
C LEU A 106 11.02 -0.34 -12.50
N GLN A 107 10.42 0.14 -11.40
CA GLN A 107 9.74 1.43 -11.40
C GLN A 107 10.70 2.60 -11.65
N SER A 108 11.92 2.55 -11.11
CA SER A 108 12.94 3.56 -11.40
C SER A 108 13.42 3.50 -12.84
N GLU A 109 13.63 2.30 -13.41
CA GLU A 109 14.03 2.13 -14.81
C GLU A 109 12.95 2.65 -15.77
N LEU A 110 11.68 2.37 -15.49
CA LEU A 110 10.56 2.87 -16.30
C LEU A 110 10.45 4.40 -16.23
N ARG A 111 10.60 4.99 -15.04
CA ARG A 111 10.61 6.45 -14.88
C ARG A 111 11.78 7.09 -15.64
N TRP A 112 12.95 6.47 -15.58
CA TRP A 112 14.10 6.91 -16.35
C TRP A 112 13.83 6.89 -17.86
N PHE A 113 13.32 5.76 -18.36
CA PHE A 113 12.94 5.60 -19.76
C PHE A 113 11.93 6.66 -20.21
N GLU A 114 10.87 6.90 -19.43
CA GLU A 114 9.87 7.92 -19.74
C GLU A 114 10.42 9.35 -19.70
N SER A 115 11.35 9.65 -18.77
CA SER A 115 12.05 10.94 -18.73
C SER A 115 12.86 11.19 -20.01
N VAL A 116 13.56 10.18 -20.52
CA VAL A 116 14.28 10.28 -21.81
C VAL A 116 13.28 10.32 -22.98
N ARG A 117 12.18 9.57 -22.91
CA ARG A 117 11.13 9.59 -23.95
C ARG A 117 10.45 10.94 -24.08
N ALA A 118 10.33 11.70 -22.99
CA ALA A 118 9.72 13.03 -23.00
C ALA A 118 10.54 14.03 -23.82
N ILE A 119 11.87 13.89 -23.84
CA ILE A 119 12.78 14.82 -24.55
C ILE A 119 13.06 14.40 -25.99
N VAL A 120 12.85 13.13 -26.34
CA VAL A 120 13.11 12.60 -27.68
C VAL A 120 11.98 12.98 -28.65
N PRO A 121 12.27 13.58 -29.84
CA PRO A 121 11.24 13.91 -30.83
C PRO A 121 10.45 12.68 -31.32
N TRP A 122 9.19 12.88 -31.72
CA TRP A 122 8.27 11.80 -32.07
C TRP A 122 8.82 10.77 -33.09
N PRO A 123 9.49 11.15 -34.19
CA PRO A 123 10.00 10.19 -35.19
C PRO A 123 10.95 9.15 -34.60
N TYR A 124 11.70 9.51 -33.56
CA TYR A 124 12.67 8.63 -32.91
C TYR A 124 12.04 7.68 -31.88
N LYS A 125 10.80 7.93 -31.44
CA LYS A 125 10.11 7.06 -30.47
C LYS A 125 9.68 5.74 -31.08
N GLU A 126 9.37 5.74 -32.37
CA GLU A 126 8.92 4.58 -33.14
C GLU A 126 9.98 4.09 -34.14
N GLN A 127 11.13 4.76 -34.21
CA GLN A 127 12.24 4.32 -35.05
C GLN A 127 12.70 2.94 -34.60
N LYS A 128 12.98 2.08 -35.57
CA LYS A 128 13.51 0.75 -35.32
C LYS A 128 15.03 0.74 -35.44
N ASN A 129 15.69 -0.01 -34.56
CA ASN A 129 17.11 -0.31 -34.69
C ASN A 129 17.39 -1.32 -35.82
N ASN A 130 18.65 -1.71 -36.01
CA ASN A 130 19.05 -2.68 -37.04
C ASN A 130 18.40 -4.07 -36.85
N ALA A 131 17.98 -4.41 -35.61
CA ALA A 131 17.24 -5.63 -35.30
C ALA A 131 15.73 -5.52 -35.57
N GLY A 132 15.24 -4.36 -36.01
CA GLY A 132 13.81 -4.12 -36.27
C GLY A 132 12.98 -3.86 -35.01
N GLU A 133 13.61 -3.65 -33.85
CA GLU A 133 12.97 -3.38 -32.57
C GLU A 133 12.77 -1.89 -32.34
N THR A 134 11.66 -1.50 -31.72
CA THR A 134 11.46 -0.13 -31.21
C THR A 134 12.12 0.04 -29.83
N PRO A 135 12.34 1.28 -29.34
CA PRO A 135 12.94 1.51 -28.03
C PRO A 135 12.17 0.82 -26.90
N PHE A 136 10.84 0.78 -26.98
CA PHE A 136 10.01 0.13 -25.98
C PHE A 136 10.10 -1.40 -26.04
N GLN A 137 10.26 -1.98 -27.24
CA GLN A 137 10.47 -3.42 -27.38
C GLN A 137 11.80 -3.84 -26.75
N VAL A 138 12.86 -3.06 -26.94
CA VAL A 138 14.14 -3.26 -26.24
C VAL A 138 13.95 -3.16 -24.74
N PHE A 139 13.23 -2.15 -24.23
CA PHE A 139 12.97 -2.01 -22.80
C PHE A 139 12.27 -3.25 -22.22
N ALA A 140 11.20 -3.71 -22.88
CA ALA A 140 10.43 -4.86 -22.43
C ALA A 140 11.25 -6.16 -22.47
N ARG A 141 12.14 -6.32 -23.46
CA ARG A 141 13.02 -7.48 -23.57
C ARG A 141 14.09 -7.50 -22.46
N GLU A 142 14.78 -6.37 -22.26
CA GLU A 142 15.86 -6.22 -21.28
C GLU A 142 15.36 -6.35 -19.83
N HIS A 143 14.14 -5.88 -19.55
CA HIS A 143 13.57 -5.90 -18.19
C HIS A 143 12.62 -7.08 -17.93
N LYS A 144 12.57 -8.08 -18.82
CA LYS A 144 11.63 -9.21 -18.72
C LYS A 144 11.79 -10.00 -17.42
N ASP A 145 13.02 -10.31 -17.03
CA ASP A 145 13.28 -11.10 -15.83
C ASP A 145 13.12 -10.25 -14.57
N LEU A 146 13.55 -8.98 -14.60
CA LEU A 146 13.27 -8.03 -13.53
C LEU A 146 11.75 -7.85 -13.30
N LEU A 147 10.94 -7.85 -14.36
CA LEU A 147 9.47 -7.80 -14.25
C LEU A 147 8.91 -9.03 -13.54
N LYS A 148 9.39 -10.24 -13.84
CA LYS A 148 8.98 -11.45 -13.11
C LYS A 148 9.37 -11.38 -11.64
N GLU A 149 10.60 -10.96 -11.35
CA GLU A 149 11.08 -10.80 -9.98
C GLU A 149 10.27 -9.73 -9.22
N ALA A 150 9.93 -8.62 -9.87
CA ALA A 150 9.07 -7.58 -9.34
C ALA A 150 7.67 -8.10 -9.03
N GLU A 151 7.06 -8.87 -9.94
CA GLU A 151 5.75 -9.49 -9.74
C GLU A 151 5.76 -10.45 -8.56
N GLU A 152 6.78 -11.31 -8.45
CA GLU A 152 6.92 -12.24 -7.33
C GLU A 152 7.14 -11.52 -6.00
N TRP A 153 8.02 -10.51 -5.98
CA TRP A 153 8.29 -9.70 -4.81
C TRP A 153 7.03 -8.98 -4.32
N MET A 154 6.23 -8.41 -5.23
CA MET A 154 4.96 -7.77 -4.89
C MET A 154 3.94 -8.77 -4.34
N LYS A 155 3.83 -9.97 -4.93
CA LYS A 155 2.94 -11.04 -4.42
C LYS A 155 3.32 -11.46 -3.01
N LYS A 156 4.60 -11.75 -2.77
CA LYS A 156 5.12 -12.12 -1.44
C LYS A 156 4.92 -11.01 -0.41
N THR A 157 5.15 -9.75 -0.81
CA THR A 157 4.96 -8.59 0.07
C THR A 157 3.49 -8.41 0.44
N ALA A 158 2.57 -8.49 -0.53
CA ALA A 158 1.12 -8.44 -0.28
C ALA A 158 0.64 -9.57 0.64
N GLU A 159 1.18 -10.78 0.47
CA GLU A 159 0.90 -11.91 1.37
C GLU A 159 1.39 -11.64 2.80
N SER A 160 2.60 -11.11 2.97
CA SER A 160 3.11 -10.75 4.30
C SER A 160 2.28 -9.63 4.97
N SER A 161 1.84 -8.62 4.22
CA SER A 161 1.07 -7.49 4.77
C SER A 161 -0.38 -7.85 5.08
N THR A 162 -0.98 -8.77 4.32
CA THR A 162 -2.35 -9.23 4.58
C THR A 162 -2.46 -10.02 5.88
N VAL A 163 -1.44 -10.82 6.23
CA VAL A 163 -1.36 -11.51 7.53
C VAL A 163 -1.34 -10.52 8.69
N VAL A 164 -0.47 -9.50 8.61
CA VAL A 164 -0.38 -8.45 9.64
C VAL A 164 -1.69 -7.65 9.73
N GLY A 165 -2.28 -7.29 8.59
CA GLY A 165 -3.56 -6.58 8.52
C GLY A 165 -4.71 -7.38 9.12
N ALA A 166 -4.80 -8.68 8.83
CA ALA A 166 -5.79 -9.57 9.42
C ALA A 166 -5.64 -9.64 10.94
N LEU A 167 -4.41 -9.77 11.45
CA LEU A 167 -4.12 -9.80 12.89
C LEU A 167 -4.57 -8.50 13.58
N ILE A 168 -4.27 -7.34 13.00
CA ILE A 168 -4.68 -6.04 13.54
C ILE A 168 -6.21 -5.93 13.59
N ILE A 169 -6.91 -6.29 12.51
CA ILE A 169 -8.38 -6.25 12.45
C ILE A 169 -8.97 -7.16 13.55
N THR A 170 -8.44 -8.37 13.72
CA THR A 170 -8.89 -9.29 14.78
C THR A 170 -8.65 -8.70 16.18
N ILE A 171 -7.49 -8.12 16.46
CA ILE A 171 -7.21 -7.52 17.77
C ILE A 171 -8.14 -6.33 18.04
N MET A 172 -8.33 -5.45 17.05
CA MET A 172 -9.19 -4.26 17.19
C MET A 172 -10.65 -4.64 17.45
N PHE A 173 -11.21 -5.58 16.68
CA PHE A 173 -12.55 -6.08 16.93
C PHE A 173 -12.66 -6.72 18.33
N ALA A 174 -11.62 -7.41 18.80
CA ALA A 174 -11.67 -8.13 20.07
C ALA A 174 -11.77 -7.11 21.20
N ALA A 175 -10.90 -6.11 21.17
CA ALA A 175 -10.90 -5.01 22.13
C ALA A 175 -12.21 -4.22 22.12
N ALA A 176 -12.74 -3.87 20.93
CA ALA A 176 -13.92 -3.02 20.79
C ALA A 176 -15.19 -3.61 21.45
N PHE A 177 -15.32 -4.94 21.49
CA PHE A 177 -16.52 -5.59 22.01
C PHE A 177 -16.32 -6.33 23.33
N THR A 178 -15.14 -6.91 23.58
CA THR A 178 -14.89 -7.60 24.86
C THR A 178 -14.78 -6.62 26.01
N VAL A 179 -14.13 -5.45 25.82
CA VAL A 179 -13.92 -4.47 26.89
C VAL A 179 -15.24 -3.85 27.38
N PRO A 180 -16.13 -3.31 26.51
CA PRO A 180 -17.42 -2.80 26.97
C PRO A 180 -18.34 -3.90 27.52
N GLY A 181 -18.28 -5.11 26.94
CA GLY A 181 -19.01 -6.27 27.45
C GLY A 181 -18.61 -6.60 28.89
N VAL A 182 -17.32 -6.79 29.17
CA VAL A 182 -16.81 -7.09 30.52
C VAL A 182 -17.12 -5.96 31.50
N LEU A 183 -16.97 -4.69 31.09
CA LEU A 183 -17.33 -3.54 31.93
C LEU A 183 -18.82 -3.50 32.25
N MET A 184 -19.68 -3.91 31.31
CA MET A 184 -21.12 -4.00 31.52
C MET A 184 -21.47 -5.12 32.50
N PHE A 185 -20.80 -6.28 32.40
CA PHE A 185 -20.93 -7.39 33.37
C PHE A 185 -20.41 -7.01 34.77
N LEU A 186 -19.26 -6.35 34.86
CA LEU A 186 -18.72 -5.87 36.14
C LEU A 186 -19.64 -4.80 36.75
N GLY A 187 -20.20 -3.91 35.93
CA GLY A 187 -21.17 -2.91 36.35
C GLY A 187 -22.50 -3.50 36.86
N ILE A 188 -22.82 -4.74 36.50
CA ILE A 188 -23.93 -5.51 37.09
C ILE A 188 -23.54 -6.07 38.47
N LEU A 189 -22.29 -6.52 38.62
CA LEU A 189 -21.76 -7.08 39.88
C LEU A 189 -21.49 -6.00 40.96
N THR A 190 -21.41 -4.72 40.59
CA THR A 190 -21.29 -3.59 41.53
C THR A 190 -22.64 -2.88 41.72
N PRO A 191 -23.48 -3.28 42.70
CA PRO A 191 -24.80 -2.69 42.87
C PRO A 191 -24.71 -1.28 43.50
N ARG A 192 -25.20 -0.28 42.77
CA ARG A 192 -25.64 1.02 43.32
C ARG A 192 -27.01 1.40 42.72
N TYR A 193 -28.03 0.56 42.91
CA TYR A 193 -29.37 0.77 42.34
C TYR A 193 -30.46 0.61 43.41
N GLY A 194 -31.49 1.47 43.35
CA GLY A 194 -32.70 1.36 44.18
C GLY A 194 -33.62 0.23 43.70
N TYR A 195 -34.46 -0.29 44.62
CA TYR A 195 -35.28 -1.50 44.45
C TYR A 195 -36.20 -1.51 43.20
N GLN A 196 -36.75 -0.35 42.81
CA GLN A 196 -37.66 -0.21 41.66
C GLN A 196 -36.92 -0.27 40.31
N ASP A 197 -35.73 0.33 40.22
CA ASP A 197 -34.90 0.28 39.02
C ASP A 197 -34.20 -1.07 38.86
N PHE A 198 -34.05 -1.83 39.94
CA PHE A 198 -33.44 -3.15 39.95
C PHE A 198 -34.24 -4.13 39.07
N LEU A 199 -35.56 -4.23 39.23
CA LEU A 199 -36.36 -5.25 38.55
C LEU A 199 -36.44 -5.06 37.02
N ILE A 200 -36.33 -3.83 36.52
CA ILE A 200 -36.41 -3.53 35.07
C ILE A 200 -35.02 -3.35 34.45
N SER A 201 -34.11 -2.65 35.12
CA SER A 201 -32.80 -2.32 34.52
C SER A 201 -31.80 -3.47 34.57
N LEU A 202 -31.94 -4.42 35.49
CA LEU A 202 -31.06 -5.59 35.60
C LEU A 202 -31.24 -6.56 34.43
N PRO A 203 -32.46 -7.06 34.11
CA PRO A 203 -32.66 -7.96 32.98
C PRO A 203 -32.37 -7.27 31.63
N LEU A 204 -32.70 -5.98 31.50
CA LEU A 204 -32.46 -5.23 30.25
C LEU A 204 -30.96 -4.99 29.98
N LYS A 205 -30.17 -4.63 31.00
CA LYS A 205 -28.72 -4.46 30.87
C LYS A 205 -28.02 -5.79 30.59
N TRP A 206 -28.45 -6.86 31.25
CA TRP A 206 -28.00 -8.21 30.93
C TRP A 206 -28.26 -8.58 29.47
N MET A 207 -29.46 -8.31 28.96
CA MET A 207 -29.83 -8.59 27.57
C MET A 207 -28.99 -7.80 26.58
N ILE A 208 -28.80 -6.49 26.78
CA ILE A 208 -28.00 -5.66 25.87
C ILE A 208 -26.54 -6.12 25.85
N GLY A 209 -25.96 -6.40 27.02
CA GLY A 209 -24.59 -6.91 27.14
C GLY A 209 -24.42 -8.27 26.46
N ALA A 210 -25.33 -9.21 26.73
CA ALA A 210 -25.32 -10.54 26.11
C ALA A 210 -25.48 -10.47 24.58
N CYS A 211 -26.40 -9.64 24.07
CA CYS A 211 -26.57 -9.43 22.63
C CYS A 211 -25.33 -8.80 21.98
N SER A 212 -24.68 -7.83 22.63
CA SER A 212 -23.44 -7.23 22.10
C SER A 212 -22.26 -8.20 22.07
N LEU A 213 -22.10 -9.03 23.11
CA LEU A 213 -21.07 -10.08 23.14
C LEU A 213 -21.33 -11.14 22.08
N PHE A 214 -22.60 -11.48 21.84
CA PHE A 214 -22.95 -12.42 20.78
C PHE A 214 -22.60 -11.87 19.39
N ILE A 215 -23.02 -10.65 19.08
CA ILE A 215 -22.73 -9.99 17.80
C ILE A 215 -21.21 -9.92 17.58
N SER A 216 -20.43 -9.69 18.64
CA SER A 216 -18.98 -9.75 18.58
C SER A 216 -18.41 -11.13 18.26
N ILE A 217 -18.86 -12.19 18.93
CA ILE A 217 -18.36 -13.55 18.69
C ILE A 217 -18.71 -14.00 17.26
N ALA A 218 -19.91 -13.67 16.80
CA ALA A 218 -20.35 -13.98 15.43
C ALA A 218 -19.53 -13.22 14.39
N THR A 219 -19.34 -11.91 14.56
CA THR A 219 -18.50 -11.11 13.65
C THR A 219 -17.05 -11.58 13.64
N MET A 220 -16.51 -12.00 14.79
CA MET A 220 -15.18 -12.61 14.87
C MET A 220 -15.06 -13.94 14.16
N ALA A 221 -16.05 -14.81 14.31
CA ALA A 221 -16.08 -16.10 13.63
C ALA A 221 -16.13 -15.90 12.11
N VAL A 222 -16.93 -14.94 11.62
CA VAL A 222 -16.99 -14.59 10.19
C VAL A 222 -15.66 -14.04 9.70
N ALA A 223 -15.03 -13.12 10.44
CA ALA A 223 -13.71 -12.58 10.09
C ALA A 223 -12.64 -13.68 10.05
N PHE A 224 -12.64 -14.59 11.03
CA PHE A 224 -11.74 -15.74 11.07
C PHE A 224 -11.94 -16.66 9.86
N CYS A 225 -13.18 -16.97 9.49
CA CYS A 225 -13.49 -17.76 8.30
C CYS A 225 -13.02 -17.06 7.01
N ALA A 226 -13.22 -15.75 6.90
CA ALA A 226 -12.75 -14.97 5.74
C ALA A 226 -11.21 -14.95 5.65
N SER A 227 -10.51 -14.74 6.78
CA SER A 227 -9.04 -14.77 6.82
C SER A 227 -8.48 -16.15 6.48
N LEU A 228 -9.06 -17.24 7.01
CA LEU A 228 -8.65 -18.59 6.67
C LEU A 228 -8.86 -18.90 5.18
N PHE A 229 -9.97 -18.46 4.60
CA PHE A 229 -10.23 -18.63 3.17
C PHE A 229 -9.15 -17.98 2.29
N ILE A 230 -8.76 -16.74 2.62
CA ILE A 230 -7.70 -16.00 1.91
C ILE A 230 -6.34 -16.70 2.09
N MET A 231 -6.01 -17.09 3.32
CA MET A 231 -4.71 -17.69 3.65
C MET A 231 -4.53 -19.10 3.07
N LEU A 232 -5.60 -19.90 2.94
CA LEU A 232 -5.54 -21.28 2.46
C LEU A 232 -5.44 -21.42 0.93
N LYS A 233 -5.36 -20.31 0.15
CA LYS A 233 -5.08 -20.27 -1.30
C LYS A 233 -5.75 -21.41 -2.10
N GLY A 234 -7.05 -21.64 -1.86
CA GLY A 234 -7.84 -22.65 -2.60
C GLY A 234 -7.78 -24.09 -2.09
N ARG A 235 -7.12 -24.37 -0.95
CA ARG A 235 -7.14 -25.70 -0.31
C ARG A 235 -8.45 -25.93 0.48
N LEU A 236 -9.57 -26.00 -0.23
CA LEU A 236 -10.93 -26.09 0.33
C LEU A 236 -11.13 -27.30 1.26
N VAL A 237 -10.43 -28.41 1.02
CA VAL A 237 -10.50 -29.63 1.83
C VAL A 237 -10.14 -29.40 3.30
N VAL A 238 -9.22 -28.47 3.58
CA VAL A 238 -8.81 -28.11 4.95
C VAL A 238 -9.70 -26.99 5.50
N PHE A 239 -10.20 -26.11 4.64
CA PHE A 239 -11.06 -24.98 5.02
C PHE A 239 -12.42 -25.41 5.57
N ILE A 240 -13.10 -26.35 4.90
CA ILE A 240 -14.46 -26.79 5.25
C ILE A 240 -14.54 -27.32 6.70
N PRO A 241 -13.70 -28.26 7.16
CA PRO A 241 -13.81 -28.78 8.53
C PRO A 241 -13.51 -27.73 9.60
N ILE A 242 -12.55 -26.83 9.36
CA ILE A 242 -12.18 -25.77 10.31
C ILE A 242 -13.31 -24.75 10.46
N THR A 243 -13.92 -24.33 9.35
CA THR A 243 -15.05 -23.42 9.34
C THR A 243 -16.27 -24.04 10.03
N LEU A 244 -16.56 -25.31 9.77
CA LEU A 244 -17.67 -26.02 10.41
C LEU A 244 -17.48 -26.09 11.93
N LEU A 245 -16.26 -26.40 12.38
CA LEU A 245 -15.91 -26.43 13.80
C LEU A 245 -16.03 -25.05 14.47
N ALA A 246 -15.65 -23.97 13.78
CA ALA A 246 -15.73 -22.61 14.31
C ALA A 246 -17.18 -22.10 14.46
N VAL A 247 -18.09 -22.55 13.60
CA VAL A 247 -19.51 -22.12 13.61
C VAL A 247 -20.34 -22.86 14.66
N ILE A 248 -19.99 -24.10 15.00
CA ILE A 248 -20.73 -24.93 15.97
C ILE A 248 -20.88 -24.24 17.35
N PRO A 249 -19.81 -23.73 18.00
CA PRO A 249 -19.93 -23.03 19.28
C PRO A 249 -20.81 -21.77 19.20
N VAL A 250 -20.77 -21.04 18.07
CA VAL A 250 -21.54 -19.80 17.86
C VAL A 250 -23.03 -20.12 17.79
N ILE A 251 -23.41 -21.16 17.05
CA ILE A 251 -24.82 -21.60 16.93
C ILE A 251 -25.31 -22.13 18.28
N LEU A 252 -24.53 -22.98 18.96
CA LEU A 252 -24.90 -23.52 20.26
C LEU A 252 -25.12 -22.41 21.28
N PHE A 253 -24.22 -21.43 21.34
CA PHE A 253 -24.36 -20.28 22.23
C PHE A 253 -25.60 -19.44 21.88
N MET A 254 -25.91 -19.24 20.60
CA MET A 254 -27.16 -18.57 20.18
C MET A 254 -28.41 -19.27 20.64
N LEU A 255 -28.45 -20.59 20.51
CA LEU A 255 -29.59 -21.39 20.93
C LEU A 255 -29.79 -21.34 22.44
N VAL A 256 -28.69 -21.33 23.21
CA VAL A 256 -28.74 -21.18 24.67
C VAL A 256 -29.20 -19.78 25.07
N GLN A 257 -28.62 -18.73 24.48
CA GLN A 257 -28.94 -17.33 24.82
C GLN A 257 -30.36 -16.94 24.39
N SER A 258 -30.82 -17.37 23.21
CA SER A 258 -32.18 -17.06 22.74
C SER A 258 -33.26 -17.66 23.63
N LYS A 259 -33.06 -18.89 24.15
CA LYS A 259 -33.97 -19.49 25.13
C LYS A 259 -34.04 -18.68 26.42
N LEU A 260 -32.88 -18.32 26.97
CA LEU A 260 -32.79 -17.55 28.22
C LEU A 260 -33.41 -16.15 28.07
N VAL A 261 -33.13 -15.47 26.95
CA VAL A 261 -33.66 -14.14 26.65
C VAL A 261 -35.18 -14.18 26.46
N LEU A 262 -35.70 -15.17 25.72
CA LEU A 262 -37.14 -15.33 25.54
C LEU A 262 -37.85 -15.67 26.86
N GLU A 263 -37.24 -16.49 27.70
CA GLU A 263 -37.77 -16.87 29.01
C GLU A 263 -37.87 -15.65 29.93
N ILE A 264 -36.79 -14.86 30.05
CA ILE A 264 -36.76 -13.62 30.84
C ILE A 264 -37.71 -12.56 30.28
N TYR A 265 -37.76 -12.38 28.95
CA TYR A 265 -38.69 -11.46 28.30
C TYR A 265 -40.14 -11.86 28.56
N SER A 266 -40.46 -13.14 28.40
CA SER A 266 -41.81 -13.66 28.64
C SER A 266 -42.19 -13.52 30.11
N SER A 267 -41.26 -13.74 31.05
CA SER A 267 -41.49 -13.55 32.49
C SER A 267 -41.74 -12.09 32.84
N THR A 268 -40.93 -11.17 32.30
CA THR A 268 -41.02 -9.72 32.57
C THR A 268 -42.29 -9.12 31.94
N CYS A 269 -42.69 -9.56 30.75
CA CYS A 269 -43.94 -9.13 30.11
C CYS A 269 -45.17 -9.78 30.77
N ARG A 270 -45.08 -11.04 31.20
CA ARG A 270 -46.19 -11.76 31.86
C ARG A 270 -46.49 -11.21 33.25
N SER A 271 -45.48 -10.75 34.00
CA SER A 271 -45.71 -10.06 35.29
C SER A 271 -46.33 -8.67 35.12
N HIS A 272 -46.24 -8.07 33.93
CA HIS A 272 -46.70 -6.71 33.65
C HIS A 272 -48.06 -6.65 32.94
N ILE A 273 -48.79 -7.77 32.86
CA ILE A 273 -50.15 -7.87 32.29
C ILE A 273 -51.15 -6.90 32.96
N PHE A 274 -50.84 -6.37 34.16
CA PHE A 274 -51.63 -5.33 34.85
C PHE A 274 -51.05 -3.90 34.78
N GLY A 275 -50.06 -3.61 33.93
CA GLY A 275 -49.43 -2.28 33.80
C GLY A 275 -49.07 -1.89 32.35
N PRO A 276 -48.63 -0.65 32.10
CA PRO A 276 -48.41 -0.12 30.74
C PRO A 276 -47.41 -0.96 29.92
N SER A 277 -47.67 -1.07 28.60
CA SER A 277 -46.91 -1.88 27.63
C SER A 277 -45.38 -1.73 27.74
N PHE A 278 -44.66 -2.86 27.67
CA PHE A 278 -43.20 -2.96 27.69
C PHE A 278 -42.52 -2.01 26.68
N ALA A 279 -43.11 -1.84 25.49
CA ALA A 279 -42.60 -0.93 24.46
C ALA A 279 -42.61 0.54 24.92
N THR A 280 -43.61 0.95 25.70
CA THR A 280 -43.75 2.31 26.23
C THR A 280 -42.73 2.59 27.33
N THR A 281 -42.44 1.60 28.17
CA THR A 281 -41.42 1.68 29.24
C THR A 281 -40.01 1.67 28.67
N LEU A 282 -39.74 0.82 27.67
CA LEU A 282 -38.47 0.79 26.94
C LEU A 282 -38.21 2.12 26.22
N GLY A 283 -39.23 2.69 25.58
CA GLY A 283 -39.16 4.01 24.95
C GLY A 283 -38.84 5.14 25.94
N LYS A 284 -39.43 5.12 27.14
CA LYS A 284 -39.11 6.09 28.22
C LYS A 284 -37.69 5.91 28.77
N TYR A 285 -37.22 4.68 28.94
CA TYR A 285 -35.87 4.39 29.45
C TYR A 285 -34.78 4.80 28.45
N VAL A 286 -34.93 4.44 27.17
CA VAL A 286 -34.01 4.84 26.10
C VAL A 286 -34.00 6.36 25.93
N ARG A 287 -35.17 7.01 25.95
CA ARG A 287 -35.29 8.48 25.87
C ARG A 287 -34.68 9.19 27.08
N SER A 288 -34.85 8.68 28.31
CA SER A 288 -34.25 9.22 29.55
C SER A 288 -32.72 9.17 29.52
N ARG A 289 -32.14 8.03 29.13
CA ARG A 289 -30.67 7.87 29.00
C ARG A 289 -30.08 8.68 27.84
N LEU A 290 -30.77 8.80 26.71
CA LEU A 290 -30.37 9.69 25.61
C LEU A 290 -30.43 11.17 26.01
N PHE A 291 -31.39 11.56 26.87
CA PHE A 291 -31.48 12.91 27.40
C PHE A 291 -30.30 13.24 28.33
N ILE A 292 -29.92 12.31 29.21
CA ILE A 292 -28.76 12.46 30.09
C ILE A 292 -27.44 12.50 29.29
N SER A 293 -27.32 11.70 28.22
CA SER A 293 -26.16 11.74 27.32
C SER A 293 -26.05 13.08 26.57
N ARG A 294 -27.18 13.67 26.12
CA ARG A 294 -27.21 15.03 25.55
C ARG A 294 -26.92 16.15 26.56
N MET A 295 -27.20 15.93 27.85
CA MET A 295 -26.92 16.91 28.91
C MET A 295 -25.43 16.99 29.26
N PHE A 296 -24.68 15.88 29.09
CA PHE A 296 -23.22 15.85 29.28
C PHE A 296 -22.41 16.36 28.08
N ILE A 297 -23.01 16.43 26.88
CA ILE A 297 -22.37 16.96 25.67
C ILE A 297 -22.55 18.49 25.54
N ARG A 298 -23.43 19.10 26.34
CA ARG A 298 -23.74 20.54 26.28
C ARG A 298 -23.26 21.25 27.56
N ARG A 299 -21.95 21.20 27.86
CA ARG A 299 -21.33 22.30 28.60
C ARG A 299 -20.95 23.38 27.58
N PRO A 300 -21.43 24.62 27.71
CA PRO A 300 -20.83 25.73 26.98
C PRO A 300 -19.41 25.93 27.52
N ILE A 301 -18.45 25.92 26.60
CA ILE A 301 -17.20 26.65 26.78
C ILE A 301 -17.62 28.11 26.67
N ASP A 302 -17.62 28.84 27.78
CA ASP A 302 -17.54 30.31 27.77
C ASP A 302 -16.76 30.73 29.03
N ASP A 303 -15.70 31.50 28.73
CA ASP A 303 -14.73 32.27 29.52
C ASP A 303 -13.75 31.56 30.49
#